data_AF-A0A6P7TVX6-F1
#
_entry.id   AF-A0A6P7TVX6-F1
#
_cell.length_a   1.000
_cell.length_b   1.000
_cell.length_c   1.000
_cell.angle_alpha   90.00
_cell.angle_beta   90.00
_cell.angle_gamma   90.00
#
_symmetry.space_group_name_H-M   'P 1'
#
loop_
_entity.id
_entity.type
_entity.pdbx_description
1 polymer ?
#
loop_
_entity_poly.entity_id
_entity_poly.type
_entity_poly.pdbx_seq_one_letter_code
_entity_poly.pdbx_strand_id
1 'polypeptide(L)'
;MYLRLCVLLLAVSPLISADLLDSEHLRQFVLQFHNDLRAKEGASDMIKLAWSKQLATEANKWAHKCMFDHQRKGRGENLAFDSNAGTIKDLIRSEMQGWFDEKRDFYRSASSCGSSCHYTQMVWANTTHVGCSAINCPSLQAFGRSVSNAKYLVCFYYPRGNIGNNIYTPGRACSKCPANFGRCSKGLCNGGHSGDVAAMDPCPDLNKNCKMWADMGECNNNPNYMRTNCRKSCRSC
;
A
#
# COMPACT_ATOMS: atom_id res chain seq x y z
N MET A 1 16.17 10.67 62.98
CA MET A 1 16.81 9.84 61.93
C MET A 1 15.67 9.33 61.03
N TYR A 2 15.33 10.07 59.98
CA TYR A 2 14.20 9.73 59.09
C TYR A 2 14.73 9.00 57.85
N LEU A 3 14.40 7.72 57.74
CA LEU A 3 14.74 6.87 56.60
C LEU A 3 13.76 7.20 55.46
N ARG A 4 14.21 7.96 54.44
CA ARG A 4 13.44 8.16 53.20
C ARG A 4 13.48 6.87 52.39
N LEU A 5 12.39 6.09 52.43
CA LEU A 5 12.16 5.03 51.44
C LEU A 5 11.93 5.69 50.07
N CYS A 6 12.89 5.53 49.16
CA CYS A 6 12.74 5.91 47.76
C CYS A 6 12.08 4.74 47.03
N VAL A 7 10.75 4.78 46.88
CA VAL A 7 10.02 3.78 46.08
C VAL A 7 10.23 4.12 44.61
N LEU A 8 11.20 3.45 43.97
CA LEU A 8 11.40 3.49 42.53
C LEU A 8 10.21 2.78 41.85
N LEU A 9 9.21 3.54 41.41
CA LEU A 9 8.19 3.09 40.47
C LEU A 9 8.88 2.78 39.13
N LEU A 10 9.28 1.52 38.92
CA LEU A 10 9.64 1.03 37.60
C LEU A 10 8.37 1.05 36.75
N ALA A 11 8.24 2.05 35.88
CA ALA A 11 7.18 2.07 34.88
C ALA A 11 7.37 0.84 33.98
N VAL A 12 6.50 -0.16 34.14
CA VAL A 12 6.41 -1.30 33.23
C VAL A 12 5.74 -0.77 31.96
N SER A 13 6.53 -0.14 31.09
CA SER A 13 6.07 0.20 29.75
C SER A 13 5.73 -1.11 29.04
N PRO A 14 4.52 -1.28 28.49
CA PRO A 14 4.20 -2.48 27.73
C PRO A 14 5.25 -2.66 26.62
N LEU A 15 5.79 -3.87 26.49
CA LEU A 15 6.69 -4.23 25.40
C LEU A 15 5.91 -4.12 24.09
N ILE A 16 5.96 -2.95 23.49
CA ILE A 16 5.48 -2.71 22.13
C ILE A 16 6.46 -3.45 21.20
N SER A 17 5.95 -4.40 20.40
CA SER A 17 6.76 -5.10 19.40
C SER A 17 7.41 -4.09 18.45
N ALA A 18 8.74 -4.07 18.37
CA ALA A 18 9.42 -3.14 17.47
C ALA A 18 9.00 -3.36 16.00
N ASP A 19 8.94 -2.27 15.23
CA ASP A 19 8.80 -2.36 13.77
C ASP A 19 10.07 -2.97 13.18
N LEU A 20 9.92 -4.09 12.49
CA LEU A 20 11.01 -4.79 11.82
C LEU A 20 11.44 -4.08 10.54
N LEU A 21 10.72 -3.04 10.09
CA LEU A 21 11.08 -2.19 8.95
C LEU A 21 11.68 -0.82 9.38
N ASP A 22 12.30 -0.77 10.55
CA ASP A 22 12.90 0.45 11.12
C ASP A 22 14.06 1.04 10.29
N SER A 23 14.86 0.18 9.65
CA SER A 23 16.03 0.58 8.87
C SER A 23 15.67 1.04 7.46
N GLU A 24 16.39 2.06 6.97
CA GLU A 24 16.23 2.55 5.60
C GLU A 24 16.45 1.44 4.56
N HIS A 25 17.39 0.53 4.82
CA HIS A 25 17.67 -0.59 3.92
C HIS A 25 16.47 -1.52 3.70
N LEU A 26 15.72 -1.84 4.75
CA LEU A 26 14.54 -2.71 4.64
C LEU A 26 13.37 -1.98 3.96
N ARG A 27 13.18 -0.69 4.25
CA ARG A 27 12.18 0.13 3.55
C ARG A 27 12.47 0.22 2.06
N GLN A 28 13.73 0.45 1.69
CA GLN A 28 14.15 0.45 0.29
C GLN A 28 14.03 -0.93 -0.35
N PHE A 29 14.27 -2.02 0.39
CA PHE A 29 14.06 -3.37 -0.12
C PHE A 29 12.58 -3.61 -0.51
N VAL A 30 11.63 -3.25 0.36
CA VAL A 30 10.19 -3.34 0.05
C VAL A 30 9.81 -2.46 -1.14
N LEU A 31 10.30 -1.22 -1.18
CA LEU A 31 10.00 -0.28 -2.26
C LEU A 31 10.55 -0.75 -3.61
N GLN A 32 11.79 -1.21 -3.63
CA GLN A 32 12.46 -1.70 -4.82
C GLN A 32 11.78 -2.96 -5.34
N PHE A 33 11.40 -3.89 -4.45
CA PHE A 33 10.67 -5.11 -4.82
C PHE A 33 9.34 -4.79 -5.51
N HIS A 34 8.55 -3.84 -4.97
CA HIS A 34 7.34 -3.38 -5.65
C HIS A 34 7.63 -2.81 -7.04
N ASN A 35 8.60 -1.89 -7.14
CA ASN A 35 8.91 -1.21 -8.40
C ASN A 35 9.46 -2.17 -9.46
N ASP A 36 10.27 -3.15 -9.08
CA ASP A 36 10.79 -4.17 -9.99
C ASP A 36 9.68 -5.06 -10.55
N LEU A 37 8.67 -5.40 -9.75
CA LEU A 37 7.49 -6.13 -10.22
C LEU A 37 6.60 -5.26 -11.12
N ARG A 38 6.33 -4.01 -10.74
CA ARG A 38 5.55 -3.06 -11.56
C ARG A 38 6.16 -2.84 -12.94
N ALA A 39 7.49 -2.79 -13.03
CA ALA A 39 8.19 -2.58 -14.31
C ALA A 39 8.04 -3.77 -15.28
N LYS A 40 7.66 -4.96 -14.80
CA LYS A 40 7.49 -6.18 -15.61
C LYS A 40 6.11 -6.30 -16.26
N GLU A 41 5.16 -5.41 -15.94
CA GLU A 41 3.75 -5.57 -16.35
C GLU A 41 3.44 -5.11 -17.79
N GLY A 42 4.40 -4.50 -18.49
CA GLY A 42 4.17 -4.00 -19.85
C GLY A 42 3.16 -2.85 -19.91
N ALA A 43 3.24 -1.95 -18.92
CA ALA A 43 2.31 -0.85 -18.73
C ALA A 43 2.90 0.48 -19.20
N SER A 44 2.12 1.24 -19.97
CA SER A 44 2.52 2.51 -20.57
C SER A 44 2.46 3.72 -19.63
N ASP A 45 1.70 3.61 -18.54
CA ASP A 45 1.33 4.68 -17.60
C ASP A 45 1.72 4.36 -16.13
N MET A 46 2.42 3.25 -15.88
CA MET A 46 2.73 2.76 -14.54
C MET A 46 3.61 3.72 -13.75
N ILE A 47 3.09 4.29 -12.68
CA ILE A 47 3.85 5.20 -11.81
C ILE A 47 4.86 4.43 -10.96
N LYS A 48 6.07 4.98 -10.83
CA LYS A 48 7.07 4.53 -9.87
C LYS A 48 6.60 4.88 -8.46
N LEU A 49 6.51 3.88 -7.58
CA LEU A 49 6.16 4.11 -6.19
C LEU A 49 7.29 4.83 -5.46
N ALA A 50 6.90 5.75 -4.58
CA ALA A 50 7.73 6.31 -3.52
C ALA A 50 7.34 5.74 -2.15
N TRP A 51 8.30 5.71 -1.22
CA TRP A 51 8.01 5.37 0.17
C TRP A 51 7.31 6.54 0.86
N SER A 52 6.27 6.26 1.66
CA SER A 52 5.63 7.24 2.54
C SER A 52 5.82 6.88 4.00
N LYS A 53 6.47 7.76 4.77
CA LYS A 53 6.62 7.58 6.22
C LYS A 53 5.29 7.62 6.96
N GLN A 54 4.34 8.43 6.47
CA GLN A 54 2.99 8.50 7.04
C GLN A 54 2.25 7.17 6.87
N LEU A 55 2.22 6.61 5.66
CA LEU A 55 1.59 5.31 5.43
C LEU A 55 2.25 4.20 6.25
N ALA A 56 3.59 4.21 6.37
CA ALA A 56 4.31 3.26 7.22
C ALA A 56 3.92 3.41 8.71
N THR A 57 3.76 4.64 9.20
CA THR A 57 3.29 4.91 10.56
C THR A 57 1.84 4.44 10.78
N GLU A 58 0.96 4.65 9.80
CA GLU A 58 -0.42 4.15 9.82
C GLU A 58 -0.46 2.62 9.82
N ALA A 59 0.35 1.98 8.96
CA ALA A 59 0.50 0.54 8.86
C ALA A 59 1.04 -0.06 10.17
N ASN A 60 2.04 0.59 10.78
CA ASN A 60 2.60 0.17 12.06
C ASN A 60 1.55 0.19 13.18
N LYS A 61 0.78 1.28 13.29
CA LYS A 61 -0.34 1.38 14.26
C LYS A 61 -1.39 0.28 14.04
N TRP A 62 -1.65 -0.11 12.79
CA TRP A 62 -2.57 -1.20 12.49
C TRP A 62 -1.98 -2.57 12.85
N ALA A 63 -0.74 -2.82 12.43
CA ALA A 63 -0.05 -4.09 12.66
C ALA A 63 0.00 -4.43 14.16
N HIS A 64 0.24 -3.43 15.02
CA HIS A 64 0.30 -3.57 16.49
C HIS A 64 -0.96 -4.10 17.15
N LYS A 65 -2.09 -4.13 16.44
CA LYS A 65 -3.30 -4.80 16.95
C LYS A 65 -3.18 -6.32 16.91
N CYS A 66 -2.25 -6.87 16.13
CA CYS A 66 -2.12 -8.30 15.89
C CYS A 66 -3.47 -8.95 15.54
N MET A 67 -4.19 -8.30 14.62
CA MET A 67 -5.45 -8.79 14.05
C MET A 67 -5.33 -8.80 12.53
N PHE A 68 -5.47 -9.99 11.93
CA PHE A 68 -5.45 -10.16 10.49
C PHE A 68 -6.81 -9.78 9.88
N ASP A 69 -7.05 -8.47 9.75
CA ASP A 69 -8.21 -7.89 9.06
C ASP A 69 -7.81 -6.57 8.39
N HIS A 70 -8.57 -6.14 7.39
CA HIS A 70 -8.38 -4.84 6.74
C HIS A 70 -8.87 -3.69 7.63
N GLN A 71 -8.12 -2.58 7.64
CA GLN A 71 -8.47 -1.36 8.37
C GLN A 71 -9.70 -0.68 7.77
N ARG A 72 -9.86 -0.73 6.44
CA ARG A 72 -10.98 -0.17 5.64
C ARG A 72 -11.20 1.33 5.84
N LYS A 73 -10.13 2.11 6.02
CA LYS A 73 -10.18 3.57 6.21
C LYS A 73 -9.76 4.38 4.96
N GLY A 74 -10.01 3.83 3.77
CA GLY A 74 -9.80 4.53 2.50
C GLY A 74 -8.38 4.42 1.90
N ARG A 75 -7.45 3.74 2.58
CA ARG A 75 -6.17 3.31 1.97
C ARG A 75 -6.38 2.08 1.10
N GLY A 76 -5.45 1.85 0.19
CA GLY A 76 -5.25 0.52 -0.39
C GLY A 76 -4.49 -0.32 0.63
N GLU A 77 -4.72 -1.62 0.69
CA GLU A 77 -4.20 -2.45 1.78
C GLU A 77 -3.86 -3.86 1.28
N ASN A 78 -2.62 -4.28 1.51
CA ASN A 78 -2.22 -5.68 1.41
C ASN A 78 -1.66 -6.13 2.76
N LEU A 79 -2.09 -7.30 3.21
CA LEU A 79 -1.73 -7.85 4.52
C LEU A 79 -1.34 -9.31 4.35
N ALA A 80 -0.31 -9.73 5.07
CA ALA A 80 0.17 -11.11 5.04
C ALA A 80 0.84 -11.44 6.36
N PHE A 81 0.88 -12.72 6.71
CA PHE A 81 1.63 -13.18 7.88
C PHE A 81 2.25 -14.54 7.61
N ASP A 82 3.39 -14.79 8.24
CA ASP A 82 4.03 -16.10 8.24
C ASP A 82 4.66 -16.38 9.61
N SER A 83 4.29 -17.51 10.22
CA SER A 83 4.89 -18.00 11.46
C SER A 83 6.23 -18.71 11.25
N ASN A 84 6.54 -19.10 10.02
CA ASN A 84 7.72 -19.91 9.67
C ASN A 84 8.83 -19.08 9.00
N ALA A 85 8.57 -17.85 8.58
CA ALA A 85 9.57 -16.98 7.97
C ALA A 85 10.78 -16.83 8.88
N GLY A 86 11.97 -17.24 8.42
CA GLY A 86 13.20 -17.19 9.22
C GLY A 86 13.64 -15.75 9.52
N THR A 87 13.69 -14.92 8.49
CA THR A 87 14.05 -13.49 8.60
C THR A 87 12.93 -12.58 8.09
N ILE A 88 13.02 -11.28 8.41
CA ILE A 88 12.11 -10.27 7.84
C ILE A 88 12.20 -10.18 6.32
N LYS A 89 13.38 -10.40 5.75
CA LYS A 89 13.54 -10.41 4.28
C LYS A 89 12.88 -11.62 3.65
N ASP A 90 12.83 -12.75 4.35
CA ASP A 90 12.16 -13.95 3.84
C ASP A 90 10.65 -13.73 3.80
N LEU A 91 10.06 -13.17 4.87
CA LEU A 91 8.66 -12.72 4.89
C LEU A 91 8.36 -11.77 3.72
N ILE A 92 9.17 -10.71 3.55
CA ILE A 92 8.94 -9.73 2.47
C ILE A 92 8.97 -10.42 1.10
N ARG A 93 9.94 -11.30 0.85
CA ARG A 93 10.06 -11.99 -0.44
C ARG A 93 8.92 -12.97 -0.67
N SER A 94 8.59 -13.82 0.31
CA SER A 94 7.55 -14.84 0.16
C SER A 94 6.19 -14.19 -0.03
N GLU A 95 5.82 -13.27 0.85
CA GLU A 95 4.47 -12.70 0.87
C GLU A 95 4.24 -11.74 -0.29
N MET A 96 5.20 -10.86 -0.61
CA MET A 96 5.02 -9.94 -1.74
C MET A 96 5.13 -10.64 -3.09
N GLN A 97 5.92 -11.70 -3.23
CA GLN A 97 5.89 -12.52 -4.43
C GLN A 97 4.56 -13.28 -4.52
N GLY A 98 4.07 -13.85 -3.41
CA GLY A 98 2.76 -14.50 -3.34
C GLY A 98 1.62 -13.59 -3.76
N TRP A 99 1.57 -12.37 -3.23
CA TRP A 99 0.64 -11.33 -3.67
C TRP A 99 0.72 -11.05 -5.17
N PHE A 100 1.93 -10.98 -5.73
CA PHE A 100 2.11 -10.75 -7.17
C PHE A 100 1.68 -11.95 -8.01
N ASP A 101 1.95 -13.18 -7.55
CA ASP A 101 1.64 -14.42 -8.26
C ASP A 101 0.14 -14.69 -8.38
N GLU A 102 -0.69 -14.01 -7.57
CA GLU A 102 -2.14 -13.94 -7.74
C GLU A 102 -2.55 -13.44 -9.15
N LYS A 103 -1.62 -12.83 -9.90
CA LYS A 103 -1.75 -12.50 -11.33
C LYS A 103 -2.36 -13.64 -12.14
N ARG A 104 -1.94 -14.89 -11.89
CA ARG A 104 -2.46 -16.06 -12.60
C ARG A 104 -3.96 -16.23 -12.37
N ASP A 105 -4.40 -16.06 -11.14
CA ASP A 105 -5.79 -16.30 -10.74
C ASP A 105 -6.68 -15.10 -11.13
N PHE A 106 -6.10 -13.89 -11.17
CA PHE A 106 -6.75 -12.70 -11.74
C PHE A 106 -7.15 -12.90 -13.20
N TYR A 107 -6.25 -13.40 -14.05
CA TYR A 107 -6.59 -13.63 -15.46
C TYR A 107 -7.51 -14.84 -15.67
N ARG A 108 -7.48 -15.84 -14.78
CA ARG A 108 -8.43 -16.97 -14.81
C ARG A 108 -9.86 -16.56 -14.41
N SER A 109 -9.99 -15.55 -13.55
CA SER A 109 -11.27 -15.06 -13.02
C SER A 109 -11.86 -13.90 -13.84
N ALA A 110 -11.62 -13.89 -15.15
CA ALA A 110 -12.09 -12.84 -16.07
C ALA A 110 -11.66 -11.42 -15.63
N SER A 111 -10.46 -11.28 -15.06
CA SER A 111 -9.90 -10.00 -14.61
C SER A 111 -10.72 -9.30 -13.53
N SER A 112 -11.31 -10.09 -12.63
CA SER A 112 -11.97 -9.59 -11.42
C SER A 112 -11.02 -9.65 -10.22
N CYS A 113 -11.09 -8.63 -9.35
CA CYS A 113 -10.25 -8.52 -8.16
C CYS A 113 -10.43 -9.73 -7.22
N GLY A 114 -11.65 -10.21 -6.99
CA GLY A 114 -11.94 -11.46 -6.27
C GLY A 114 -11.01 -11.75 -5.08
N SER A 115 -10.33 -12.89 -5.11
CA SER A 115 -9.24 -13.27 -4.18
C SER A 115 -7.84 -12.81 -4.63
N SER A 116 -7.73 -12.17 -5.80
CA SER A 116 -6.48 -11.72 -6.44
C SER A 116 -6.24 -10.20 -6.29
N CYS A 117 -6.85 -9.62 -5.26
CA CYS A 117 -6.83 -8.18 -5.01
C CYS A 117 -5.45 -7.67 -4.57
N HIS A 118 -4.57 -8.55 -4.06
CA HIS A 118 -3.24 -8.12 -3.67
C HIS A 118 -2.39 -7.80 -4.90
N TYR A 119 -2.42 -8.67 -5.92
CA TYR A 119 -1.73 -8.42 -7.19
C TYR A 119 -2.14 -7.09 -7.79
N THR A 120 -3.45 -6.89 -7.99
CA THR A 120 -3.97 -5.69 -8.66
C THR A 120 -3.63 -4.41 -7.90
N GLN A 121 -3.62 -4.43 -6.55
CA GLN A 121 -3.14 -3.30 -5.75
C GLN A 121 -1.64 -3.03 -5.93
N MET A 122 -0.79 -4.07 -5.96
CA MET A 122 0.65 -3.90 -6.17
C MET A 122 0.96 -3.24 -7.51
N VAL A 123 0.20 -3.58 -8.56
CA VAL A 123 0.42 -3.11 -9.93
C VAL A 123 -0.55 -2.02 -10.38
N TRP A 124 -1.24 -1.37 -9.44
CA TRP A 124 -2.17 -0.29 -9.77
C TRP A 124 -1.41 0.96 -10.26
N ALA A 125 -1.57 1.35 -11.53
CA ALA A 125 -0.77 2.39 -12.19
C ALA A 125 -0.83 3.73 -11.46
N ASN A 126 -2.01 4.10 -10.98
CA ASN A 126 -2.26 5.38 -10.32
C ASN A 126 -1.85 5.42 -8.83
N THR A 127 -1.47 4.29 -8.23
CA THR A 127 -0.88 4.31 -6.89
C THR A 127 0.50 4.94 -6.99
N THR A 128 0.77 5.93 -6.14
CA THR A 128 1.99 6.74 -6.17
C THR A 128 2.91 6.47 -4.99
N HIS A 129 2.33 6.03 -3.86
CA HIS A 129 3.05 5.82 -2.61
C HIS A 129 2.66 4.50 -1.97
N VAL A 130 3.63 3.91 -1.28
CA VAL A 130 3.44 2.77 -0.39
C VAL A 130 4.17 3.03 0.93
N GLY A 131 3.61 2.58 2.02
CA GLY A 131 4.31 2.49 3.30
C GLY A 131 3.87 1.24 4.03
N CYS A 132 4.84 0.48 4.52
CA CYS A 132 4.59 -0.80 5.17
C CYS A 132 5.18 -0.82 6.57
N SER A 133 4.67 -1.73 7.39
CA SER A 133 5.27 -2.13 8.67
C SER A 133 5.25 -3.64 8.78
N ALA A 134 6.23 -4.20 9.48
CA ALA A 134 6.24 -5.61 9.82
C ALA A 134 6.56 -5.77 11.29
N ILE A 135 5.80 -6.59 12.01
CA ILE A 135 6.04 -6.83 13.45
C ILE A 135 5.99 -8.32 13.78
N ASN A 136 6.57 -8.68 14.92
CA ASN A 136 6.30 -9.98 15.53
C ASN A 136 5.05 -9.88 16.40
N CYS A 137 4.06 -10.71 16.10
CA CYS A 137 2.87 -10.92 16.90
C CYS A 137 2.99 -12.22 17.70
N PRO A 138 3.15 -12.17 19.04
CA PRO A 138 3.18 -13.37 19.87
C PRO A 138 1.91 -14.22 19.71
N SER A 139 0.77 -13.55 19.54
CA SER A 139 -0.53 -14.13 19.19
C SER A 139 -1.21 -13.21 18.17
N LEU A 140 -1.29 -13.67 16.92
CA LEU A 140 -2.02 -13.02 15.83
C LEU A 140 -3.41 -13.65 15.71
N GLN A 141 -4.46 -12.83 15.78
CA GLN A 141 -5.83 -13.28 15.55
C GLN A 141 -6.10 -13.32 14.04
N ALA A 142 -6.25 -14.51 13.46
CA ALA A 142 -6.51 -14.72 12.03
C ALA A 142 -7.56 -15.82 11.83
N PHE A 143 -8.58 -15.55 11.01
CA PHE A 143 -9.62 -16.52 10.64
C PHE A 143 -10.31 -17.20 11.84
N GLY A 144 -10.55 -16.44 12.92
CA GLY A 144 -11.16 -16.96 14.15
C GLY A 144 -10.24 -17.84 15.00
N ARG A 145 -8.93 -17.82 14.74
CA ARG A 145 -7.91 -18.61 15.45
C ARG A 145 -6.75 -17.72 15.89
N SER A 146 -6.03 -18.15 16.92
CA SER A 146 -4.77 -17.52 17.33
C SER A 146 -3.60 -18.25 16.68
N VAL A 147 -2.83 -17.53 15.87
CA VAL A 147 -1.55 -17.98 15.31
C VAL A 147 -0.42 -17.48 16.19
N SER A 148 0.40 -18.38 16.72
CA SER A 148 1.53 -18.02 17.58
C SER A 148 2.74 -17.53 16.79
N ASN A 149 3.47 -16.56 17.35
CA ASN A 149 4.76 -16.06 16.84
C ASN A 149 4.77 -15.70 15.34
N ALA A 150 3.67 -15.11 14.86
CA ALA A 150 3.54 -14.73 13.46
C ALA A 150 4.34 -13.45 13.17
N LYS A 151 5.11 -13.44 12.08
CA LYS A 151 5.58 -12.19 11.48
C LYS A 151 4.47 -11.63 10.62
N TYR A 152 4.01 -10.43 10.94
CA TYR A 152 2.85 -9.82 10.31
C TYR A 152 3.27 -8.61 9.51
N LEU A 153 3.02 -8.63 8.19
CA LEU A 153 3.31 -7.56 7.23
C LEU A 153 2.02 -6.83 6.85
N VAL A 154 2.02 -5.51 6.99
CA VAL A 154 0.92 -4.63 6.57
C VAL A 154 1.50 -3.56 5.65
N CYS A 155 0.96 -3.45 4.44
CA CYS A 155 1.30 -2.41 3.47
C CYS A 155 0.08 -1.58 3.13
N PHE A 156 0.20 -0.25 3.29
CA PHE A 156 -0.79 0.70 2.85
C PHE A 156 -0.34 1.44 1.60
N TYR A 157 -1.30 1.70 0.71
CA TYR A 157 -1.10 2.26 -0.62
C TYR A 157 -1.92 3.54 -0.79
N TYR A 158 -1.32 4.52 -1.47
CA TYR A 158 -1.96 5.78 -1.78
C TYR A 158 -1.66 6.31 -3.18
N PRO A 159 -2.66 6.84 -3.90
CA PRO A 159 -4.09 6.58 -3.73
C PRO A 159 -4.38 5.07 -3.69
N ARG A 160 -5.52 4.66 -3.10
CA ARG A 160 -5.89 3.25 -3.10
C ARG A 160 -6.11 2.74 -4.52
N GLY A 161 -5.71 1.50 -4.77
CA GLY A 161 -6.07 0.76 -5.97
C GLY A 161 -7.42 0.07 -5.83
N ASN A 162 -7.68 -0.85 -6.76
CA ASN A 162 -8.85 -1.72 -6.79
C ASN A 162 -10.17 -0.93 -6.80
N ILE A 163 -10.18 0.18 -7.57
CA ILE A 163 -11.35 0.98 -7.84
C ILE A 163 -11.66 0.89 -9.34
N GLY A 164 -12.78 0.27 -9.68
CA GLY A 164 -13.09 -0.03 -11.07
C GLY A 164 -12.13 -1.08 -11.64
N ASN A 165 -12.03 -1.14 -12.97
CA ASN A 165 -11.36 -2.23 -13.67
C ASN A 165 -10.04 -1.82 -14.35
N ASN A 166 -9.68 -0.53 -14.30
CA ASN A 166 -8.48 -0.03 -14.98
C ASN A 166 -7.26 -0.07 -14.06
N ILE A 167 -6.56 -1.20 -14.05
CA ILE A 167 -5.36 -1.41 -13.23
C ILE A 167 -4.20 -0.58 -13.78
N TYR A 168 -3.96 -0.68 -15.09
CA TYR A 168 -2.95 0.06 -15.85
C TYR A 168 -3.27 -0.01 -17.35
N THR A 169 -2.64 0.83 -18.17
CA THR A 169 -2.80 0.81 -19.62
C THR A 169 -1.70 -0.02 -20.29
N PRO A 170 -2.00 -1.18 -20.92
CA PRO A 170 -1.00 -1.98 -21.63
C PRO A 170 -0.33 -1.18 -22.76
N GLY A 171 0.98 -1.34 -22.92
CA GLY A 171 1.73 -0.71 -24.00
C GLY A 171 3.21 -0.52 -23.69
N ARG A 172 3.93 0.13 -24.61
CA ARG A 172 5.35 0.45 -24.41
C ARG A 172 5.52 1.25 -23.12
N ALA A 173 6.41 0.79 -22.25
CA ALA A 173 6.70 1.43 -20.97
C ALA A 173 6.91 2.94 -21.13
N CYS A 174 6.31 3.71 -20.23
CA CYS A 174 6.37 5.17 -20.18
C CYS A 174 5.77 5.93 -21.38
N SER A 175 5.14 5.27 -22.37
CA SER A 175 4.58 5.95 -23.55
C SER A 175 3.33 6.80 -23.25
N LYS A 176 2.70 6.62 -22.09
CA LYS A 176 1.50 7.35 -21.66
C LYS A 176 1.62 7.84 -20.22
N CYS A 177 2.81 8.28 -19.81
CA CYS A 177 2.99 8.75 -18.44
C CYS A 177 2.03 9.90 -18.07
N PRO A 178 1.38 9.84 -16.90
CA PRO A 178 0.51 10.90 -16.43
C PRO A 178 1.23 12.24 -16.28
N ALA A 179 0.47 13.33 -16.31
CA ALA A 179 0.98 14.66 -16.03
C ALA A 179 1.69 14.68 -14.66
N ASN A 180 2.85 15.36 -14.58
CA ASN A 180 3.78 15.39 -13.44
C ASN A 180 4.61 14.11 -13.21
N PHE A 181 4.36 13.02 -13.93
CA PHE A 181 5.15 11.77 -13.89
C PHE A 181 5.87 11.48 -15.21
N GLY A 182 6.13 12.52 -16.02
CA GLY A 182 6.59 12.38 -17.40
C GLY A 182 8.02 11.86 -17.59
N ARG A 183 8.81 11.65 -16.53
CA ARG A 183 10.16 11.08 -16.66
C ARG A 183 10.08 9.56 -16.63
N CYS A 184 10.75 8.88 -17.54
CA CYS A 184 10.85 7.42 -17.48
C CYS A 184 12.08 7.00 -16.65
N SER A 185 11.87 6.17 -15.63
CA SER A 185 12.94 5.58 -14.81
C SER A 185 12.74 4.08 -14.74
N LYS A 186 13.62 3.30 -15.40
CA LYS A 186 13.56 1.82 -15.41
C LYS A 186 12.18 1.27 -15.78
N GLY A 187 11.55 1.85 -16.81
CA GLY A 187 10.23 1.40 -17.29
C GLY A 187 9.03 1.92 -16.49
N LEU A 188 9.24 2.84 -15.54
CA LEU A 188 8.18 3.43 -14.73
C LEU A 188 8.11 4.95 -14.89
N CYS A 189 6.90 5.49 -14.90
CA CYS A 189 6.60 6.92 -14.90
C CYS A 189 6.97 7.54 -13.56
N ASN A 190 7.91 8.48 -13.59
CA ASN A 190 8.52 9.07 -12.42
C ASN A 190 8.25 10.57 -12.40
N GLY A 191 7.76 11.05 -11.27
CA GLY A 191 7.54 12.46 -10.99
C GLY A 191 8.45 12.88 -9.85
N GLY A 192 8.77 14.17 -9.75
CA GLY A 192 9.33 14.68 -8.50
C GLY A 192 8.28 14.47 -7.42
N HIS A 193 8.47 13.46 -6.56
CA HIS A 193 7.59 13.24 -5.41
C HIS A 193 7.84 14.38 -4.43
N SER A 194 7.10 15.48 -4.58
CA SER A 194 7.20 16.64 -3.70
C SER A 194 6.59 16.30 -2.34
N GLY A 195 7.39 15.66 -1.50
CA GLY A 195 7.20 15.54 -0.05
C GLY A 195 6.41 14.33 0.43
N ASP A 196 6.75 13.87 1.65
CA ASP A 196 5.85 13.11 2.51
C ASP A 196 4.62 13.99 2.79
N VAL A 197 3.56 13.85 1.99
CA VAL A 197 2.37 14.71 2.10
C VAL A 197 1.59 14.31 3.36
N ALA A 198 1.81 15.04 4.46
CA ALA A 198 1.22 14.82 5.79
C ALA A 198 -0.34 14.81 5.83
N ALA A 199 -1.01 15.08 4.70
CA ALA A 199 -2.46 15.10 4.55
C ALA A 199 -2.90 14.41 3.25
N MET A 200 -2.51 13.14 3.05
CA MET A 200 -3.03 12.32 1.96
C MET A 200 -4.55 12.11 2.11
N ASP A 201 -5.36 12.96 1.45
CA ASP A 201 -6.83 12.89 1.36
C ASP A 201 -7.26 11.47 0.95
N PRO A 202 -8.04 10.72 1.76
CA PRO A 202 -8.42 9.34 1.45
C PRO A 202 -9.21 9.18 0.13
N CYS A 203 -9.74 10.28 -0.40
CA CYS A 203 -10.44 10.32 -1.67
C CYS A 203 -9.94 11.49 -2.53
N PRO A 204 -8.73 11.40 -3.12
CA PRO A 204 -8.19 12.49 -3.93
C PRO A 204 -8.75 12.47 -5.35
N ASP A 205 -8.76 13.64 -5.97
CA ASP A 205 -8.75 13.75 -7.43
C ASP A 205 -7.32 13.55 -7.94
N LEU A 206 -7.18 12.68 -8.94
CA LEU A 206 -5.90 12.29 -9.55
C LEU A 206 -5.55 13.17 -10.76
N ASN A 207 -6.49 13.98 -11.22
CA ASN A 207 -6.30 14.93 -12.31
C ASN A 207 -6.68 16.35 -11.86
N LYS A 208 -5.82 17.33 -12.17
CA LYS A 208 -6.07 18.75 -11.86
C LYS A 208 -7.36 19.29 -12.50
N ASN A 209 -7.83 18.68 -13.59
CA ASN A 209 -9.03 19.09 -14.31
C ASN A 209 -10.32 18.45 -13.77
N CYS A 210 -10.24 17.56 -12.77
CA CYS A 210 -11.40 16.81 -12.27
C CYS A 210 -12.58 17.71 -11.89
N LYS A 211 -12.31 18.85 -11.24
CA LYS A 211 -13.35 19.82 -10.89
C LYS A 211 -14.06 20.36 -12.14
N MET A 212 -13.28 20.83 -13.12
CA MET A 212 -13.82 21.36 -14.36
C MET A 212 -14.64 20.31 -15.12
N TRP A 213 -14.14 19.08 -15.22
CA TRP A 213 -14.85 17.98 -15.88
C TRP A 213 -16.13 17.59 -15.15
N ALA A 214 -16.12 17.56 -13.82
CA ALA A 214 -17.33 17.33 -13.04
C ALA A 214 -18.37 18.44 -13.25
N ASP A 215 -17.95 19.71 -13.25
CA ASP A 215 -18.80 20.87 -13.53
C ASP A 215 -19.37 20.82 -14.98
N MET A 216 -18.66 20.17 -15.92
CA MET A 216 -19.12 19.89 -17.29
C MET A 216 -20.04 18.66 -17.42
N GLY A 217 -20.33 17.95 -16.33
CA GLY A 217 -21.21 16.77 -16.33
C GLY A 217 -20.52 15.44 -16.63
N GLU A 218 -19.19 15.40 -16.68
CA GLU A 218 -18.43 14.17 -16.99
C GLU A 218 -18.65 13.05 -15.97
N CYS A 219 -19.06 13.36 -14.74
CA CYS A 219 -19.43 12.35 -13.76
C CYS A 219 -20.55 11.41 -14.26
N ASN A 220 -21.41 11.91 -15.16
CA ASN A 220 -22.47 11.15 -15.81
C ASN A 220 -22.10 10.69 -17.23
N ASN A 221 -21.39 11.54 -18.00
CA ASN A 221 -21.05 11.25 -19.39
C ASN A 221 -19.87 10.26 -19.52
N ASN A 222 -18.93 10.29 -18.57
CA ASN A 222 -17.75 9.44 -18.53
C ASN A 222 -17.52 8.85 -17.12
N PRO A 223 -18.50 8.10 -16.60
CA PRO A 223 -18.53 7.68 -15.20
C PRO A 223 -17.36 6.77 -14.84
N ASN A 224 -16.86 5.95 -15.78
CA ASN A 224 -15.76 5.02 -15.54
C ASN A 224 -14.44 5.74 -15.26
N TYR A 225 -14.09 6.71 -16.11
CA TYR A 225 -12.88 7.51 -15.90
C TYR A 225 -13.02 8.37 -14.64
N MET A 226 -14.16 9.04 -14.49
CA MET A 226 -14.38 10.01 -13.43
C MET A 226 -14.47 9.36 -12.04
N ARG A 227 -15.11 8.20 -11.88
CA ARG A 227 -15.14 7.47 -10.60
C ARG A 227 -13.80 6.85 -10.21
N THR A 228 -12.85 6.76 -11.13
CA THR A 228 -11.51 6.24 -10.85
C THR A 228 -10.55 7.39 -10.54
N ASN A 229 -10.59 8.44 -11.35
CA ASN A 229 -9.60 9.52 -11.35
C ASN A 229 -10.09 10.81 -10.69
N CYS A 230 -11.40 10.99 -10.51
CA CYS A 230 -12.02 12.24 -10.09
C CYS A 230 -13.06 12.03 -8.99
N ARG A 231 -12.75 11.13 -8.05
CA ARG A 231 -13.70 10.66 -7.02
C ARG A 231 -14.19 11.78 -6.12
N LYS A 232 -13.32 12.72 -5.76
CA LYS A 232 -13.69 13.85 -4.91
C LYS A 232 -14.65 14.76 -5.64
N SER A 233 -14.29 15.15 -6.87
CA SER A 233 -15.11 16.02 -7.70
C SER A 233 -16.47 15.41 -8.03
N CYS A 234 -16.53 14.08 -8.24
CA CYS A 234 -17.79 13.37 -8.50
C CYS A 234 -18.52 12.85 -7.26
N ARG A 235 -18.04 13.18 -6.05
CA ARG A 235 -18.62 12.71 -4.77
C ARG A 235 -18.81 11.18 -4.75
N SER A 236 -17.85 10.45 -5.32
CA SER A 236 -17.84 8.99 -5.42
C SER A 236 -16.77 8.36 -4.53
N CYS A 237 -16.47 9.03 -3.42
CA CYS A 237 -15.85 8.45 -2.25
C CYS A 237 -16.90 7.54 -1.58
#